data_AF-A0AAQ2C580-F1
#
_entry.id   AF-A0AAQ2C580-F1
#
_cell.length_a   1.000
_cell.length_b   1.000
_cell.length_c   1.000
_cell.angle_alpha   90.00
_cell.angle_beta   90.00
_cell.angle_gamma   90.00
#
_symmetry.space_group_name_H-M   'P 1'
#
loop_
_entity.id
_entity.type
_entity.pdbx_description
1 polymer ?
#
loop_
_entity_poly.entity_id
_entity_poly.type
_entity_poly.pdbx_seq_one_letter_code
_entity_poly.pdbx_strand_id
1 'polypeptide(L)' 'MSTDEELRAIAKVVDRLAERFPHIPRSSIERAVLEEHKALDGRPVREYVPVLVERGAKGRLRGHGAATTS' A
#
# COMPACT_ATOMS: atom_id res chain seq x y z
N MET A 1 5.50 10.65 -14.45
CA MET A 1 4.62 10.88 -13.28
C MET A 1 5.29 11.90 -12.38
N SER A 2 4.58 12.98 -12.03
CA SER A 2 5.03 13.93 -10.99
C SER A 2 4.83 13.34 -9.59
N THR A 3 5.60 13.83 -8.60
CA THR A 3 5.44 13.44 -7.19
C THR A 3 4.00 13.65 -6.69
N ASP A 4 3.32 14.73 -7.09
CA ASP A 4 1.91 14.97 -6.70
C ASP A 4 0.94 13.97 -7.33
N GLU A 5 1.21 13.53 -8.56
CA GLU A 5 0.41 12.48 -9.21
C GLU A 5 0.62 11.14 -8.50
N GLU A 6 1.87 10.84 -8.13
CA GLU A 6 2.24 9.64 -7.39
C GLU A 6 1.53 9.60 -6.03
N LEU A 7 1.62 10.66 -5.23
CA LEU A 7 0.95 10.74 -3.93
C LEU A 7 -0.57 10.57 -4.04
N ARG A 8 -1.20 11.16 -5.06
CA ARG A 8 -2.64 10.95 -5.33
C ARG A 8 -2.95 9.51 -5.73
N ALA A 9 -2.09 8.87 -6.51
CA ALA A 9 -2.25 7.47 -6.86
C ALA A 9 -2.08 6.56 -5.63
N ILE A 10 -1.12 6.87 -4.74
CA ILE A 10 -0.92 6.17 -3.47
C ILE A 10 -2.13 6.33 -2.55
N ALA A 11 -2.73 7.52 -2.44
CA ALA A 11 -3.96 7.71 -1.67
C ALA A 11 -5.10 6.81 -2.18
N LYS A 12 -5.28 6.74 -3.51
CA LYS A 12 -6.27 5.83 -4.13
C LYS A 12 -5.98 4.35 -3.86
N VAL A 13 -4.72 3.96 -3.70
CA VAL A 13 -4.34 2.59 -3.30
C VAL A 13 -4.84 2.30 -1.89
N VAL A 14 -4.68 3.23 -0.94
CA VAL A 14 -5.21 3.08 0.43
C VAL A 14 -6.72 2.86 0.40
N ASP A 15 -7.45 3.67 -0.37
CA ASP A 15 -8.91 3.55 -0.46
C ASP A 15 -9.36 2.19 -1.02
N ARG A 16 -8.75 1.74 -2.13
CA ARG A 16 -9.03 0.41 -2.69
C ARG A 16 -8.73 -0.73 -1.72
N LEU A 17 -7.64 -0.62 -0.96
CA LEU A 17 -7.30 -1.64 0.02
C LEU A 17 -8.25 -1.60 1.23
N ALA A 18 -8.71 -0.43 1.65
CA ALA A 18 -9.71 -0.29 2.71
C ALA A 18 -11.05 -0.93 2.32
N GLU A 19 -11.49 -0.74 1.08
CA GLU A 19 -12.67 -1.44 0.54
C GLU A 19 -12.45 -2.96 0.47
N ARG A 20 -11.24 -3.39 0.12
CA ARG A 20 -10.92 -4.82 -0.04
C ARG A 20 -10.75 -5.56 1.30
N PHE A 21 -10.30 -4.87 2.34
CA PHE A 21 -10.02 -5.41 3.66
C PHE A 21 -10.80 -4.65 4.74
N PRO A 22 -12.15 -4.69 4.74
CA PRO A 22 -12.96 -3.87 5.64
C PRO A 22 -12.80 -4.23 7.13
N HIS A 23 -12.21 -5.39 7.43
CA HIS A 23 -11.92 -5.86 8.78
C HIS A 23 -10.55 -5.41 9.31
N ILE A 24 -9.70 -4.82 8.46
CA ILE A 24 -8.39 -4.32 8.87
C ILE A 24 -8.52 -2.81 9.12
N PRO A 25 -8.03 -2.28 10.27
CA PRO A 25 -8.05 -0.86 10.53
C PRO A 25 -7.34 -0.06 9.44
N ARG A 26 -7.94 1.06 9.00
CA ARG A 26 -7.39 1.92 7.94
C ARG A 26 -5.93 2.33 8.22
N SER A 27 -5.60 2.63 9.48
CA SER A 27 -4.23 2.98 9.88
C SER A 27 -3.21 1.84 9.63
N SER A 28 -3.62 0.58 9.70
CA SER A 28 -2.76 -0.56 9.35
C SER A 28 -2.58 -0.70 7.84
N ILE A 29 -3.60 -0.35 7.06
CA ILE A 29 -3.52 -0.29 5.59
C ILE A 29 -2.59 0.84 5.16
N GLU A 30 -2.75 2.03 5.73
CA GLU A 30 -1.88 3.19 5.50
C GLU A 30 -0.42 2.87 5.83
N ARG A 31 -0.15 2.22 6.96
CA ARG A 31 1.19 1.74 7.31
C ARG A 31 1.74 0.75 6.28
N ALA A 32 0.95 -0.26 5.88
CA ALA A 32 1.39 -1.24 4.89
C ALA A 32 1.74 -0.60 3.53
N VAL A 33 0.94 0.36 3.09
CA VAL A 33 1.17 1.14 1.86
C VAL A 33 2.43 2.01 1.98
N LEU A 34 2.61 2.71 3.11
CA LEU A 34 3.76 3.56 3.35
C LEU A 34 5.08 2.78 3.36
N GLU A 35 5.11 1.61 4.01
CA GLU A 35 6.33 0.79 4.07
C GLU A 35 6.74 0.26 2.70
N GLU A 36 5.77 -0.14 1.86
CA GLU A 36 6.06 -0.55 0.47
C GLU A 36 6.47 0.62 -0.42
N HIS A 37 5.91 1.82 -0.19
CA HIS A 37 6.26 3.03 -0.92
C HIS A 37 7.71 3.45 -0.65
N LYS A 38 8.10 3.52 0.63
CA LYS A 38 9.49 3.81 1.05
C LYS A 38 10.50 2.81 0.50
N ALA A 39 10.14 1.53 0.41
CA ALA A 39 11.02 0.49 -0.14
C ALA A 39 11.38 0.72 -1.63
N LEU A 40 10.66 1.59 -2.32
CA LEU A 40 10.86 1.93 -3.72
C LEU A 40 11.56 3.29 -3.92
N ASP A 41 11.99 3.94 -2.83
CA ASP A 41 12.69 5.20 -2.92
C ASP A 41 14.02 5.11 -3.70
N GLY A 42 14.41 6.23 -4.33
CA GLY A 42 15.64 6.32 -5.14
C GLY A 42 15.57 5.71 -6.54
N ARG A 43 14.44 5.12 -6.95
CA ARG A 43 14.25 4.59 -8.31
C ARG A 43 13.84 5.69 -9.31
N PRO A 44 14.49 5.78 -10.50
CA PRO A 44 14.24 6.85 -11.48
C PRO A 44 12.93 6.72 -12.26
N VAL A 45 12.40 5.49 -12.41
CA VAL A 45 11.12 5.25 -13.10
C VAL A 45 10.03 4.98 -12.06
N ARG A 46 9.10 5.95 -11.93
CA ARG A 46 8.08 5.94 -10.87
C ARG A 46 6.65 5.61 -11.32
N GLU A 47 6.44 5.40 -12.61
CA GLU A 47 5.12 5.09 -13.17
C GLU A 47 4.48 3.81 -12.60
N TYR A 48 5.31 2.83 -12.24
CA TYR A 48 4.88 1.55 -11.67
C TYR A 48 4.80 1.55 -10.13
N VAL A 49 5.24 2.62 -9.45
CA VAL A 49 5.28 2.67 -7.99
C VAL A 49 3.92 2.37 -7.37
N PRO A 50 2.80 3.01 -7.78
CA PRO A 50 1.50 2.73 -7.17
C PRO A 50 1.06 1.26 -7.30
N VAL A 51 1.34 0.63 -8.44
CA VAL A 51 0.97 -0.77 -8.72
C VAL A 51 1.79 -1.73 -7.86
N LEU A 52 3.10 -1.48 -7.73
CA LEU A 52 3.98 -2.29 -6.89
C LEU A 52 3.62 -2.16 -5.41
N VAL A 53 3.35 -0.94 -4.95
CA VAL A 53 2.90 -0.67 -3.58
C VAL A 53 1.59 -1.40 -3.26
N GLU A 54 0.60 -1.31 -4.14
CA GLU A 54 -0.68 -2.02 -3.94
C GLU A 54 -0.49 -3.52 -3.85
N ARG A 55 0.34 -4.11 -4.73
CA ARG A 55 0.63 -5.55 -4.72
C ARG A 55 1.34 -5.97 -3.43
N GLY A 56 2.37 -5.23 -3.01
CA GLY A 56 3.13 -5.51 -1.79
C GLY A 56 2.26 -5.40 -0.55
N ALA A 57 1.51 -4.30 -0.41
CA ALA A 57 0.60 -4.05 0.70
C ALA A 57 -0.48 -5.13 0.78
N LYS A 58 -1.09 -5.52 -0.35
CA LYS A 58 -2.05 -6.62 -0.42
C LYS A 58 -1.45 -7.96 0.04
N GLY A 59 -0.17 -8.21 -0.27
CA GLY A 59 0.56 -9.39 0.22
C GLY A 59 0.70 -9.37 1.75
N ARG A 60 1.16 -8.25 2.31
CA ARG A 60 1.31 -8.08 3.77
C ARG A 60 -0.02 -8.21 4.53
N LEU A 61 -1.07 -7.58 4.02
CA LEU A 61 -2.41 -7.61 4.64
C LEU A 61 -3.01 -9.01 4.64
N ARG A 62 -2.76 -9.82 3.59
CA ARG A 62 -3.14 -11.24 3.58
C ARG A 62 -2.37 -12.07 4.61
N GLY A 63 -1.09 -11.75 4.82
CA GLY A 63 -0.28 -12.38 5.87
C GLY A 63 -0.76 -12.05 7.28
N HIS A 64 -1.26 -10.83 7.52
CA HIS A 64 -1.86 -10.43 8.80
C HIS A 64 -3.14 -11.21 9.15
N GLY A 65 -3.87 -11.72 8.15
CA GLY A 65 -5.06 -12.57 8.38
C GLY A 65 -4.76 -13.93 9.02
N ALA A 66 -3.48 -14.36 9.04
CA ALA A 66 -3.06 -15.62 9.68
C ALA A 66 -2.41 -15.42 11.06
N ALA A 67 -2.08 -14.18 11.45
CA ALA A 67 -1.22 -13.90 12.61
C ALA A 67 -1.92 -13.15 13.76
N THR A 68 -3.24 -13.32 13.90
CA THR A 68 -3.97 -12.93 15.12
C THR A 68 -4.65 -14.13 15.74
N THR A 69 -3.83 -15.08 16.19
CA THR A 69 -4.17 -16.03 17.26
C THR A 69 -2.87 -16.27 18.01
N SER A 70 -2.58 -15.42 19.00
CA SER A 70 -1.88 -15.81 20.22
C SER A 70 -1.97 -14.72 21.27
#